data_AF-A0A316W8V1-F1
#
_entry.id   AF-A0A316W8V1-F1
#
_cell.length_a   1.000
_cell.length_b   1.000
_cell.length_c   1.000
_cell.angle_alpha   90.00
_cell.angle_beta   90.00
_cell.angle_gamma   90.00
#
_symmetry.space_group_name_H-M   'P 1'
#
loop_
_entity.id
_entity.type
_entity.pdbx_description
1 polymer ?
#
loop_
_entity_poly.entity_id
_entity_poly.type
_entity_poly.pdbx_seq_one_letter_code
_entity_poly.pdbx_strand_id
1 'polypeptide(L)'
;MKIRARSCGRGSKSFLPIAFVAIAATCASQLTRAQAKETSHDPLRGVAPEHHHLYATPADGGTEWKCLESGETIPFSAVNDDYCDCKDGSDEPGTSACPTSRFYCKNEGHLPAYLLSSRVNDGICDPECCDGSDETDGKVSCPDRCAKIGKEYRKRVAEQQNIQRAGAKIRAGYIAQVKKSLEATDLEVTKLEVEVQVAEEKEQRLKAALEIAEQADAGVIERKKASPLYATLRTHQNALAALQDRDALLKAEIQRLTALLDDLSSGYNPNYQDMAVKGVVMEYRKWRRGSGDAATEGAEGDAAAEEQNVKEDTEPVRLYELLYEGDWTQAVVRDLAQAETLGLMDDGAYAGSSESETGILFRIHEYLPDPVVPYFEAGVDTLLDLLTKANVISDVKRTRKSGDEAEPENVVAARAAYNTASSDLESKRSSLATKRGELNLNPEQWGRESEWKALDQKCISKNMGEYTYEFCFFGNTKQVPNKGGMSVGLGRFNRFEPVNTSLTVSDDAFFHRQMYDKGQRCWNGPERSSIVEFTCGTENELLDVFEAEKCIYKMKVSTPAICLPLEERHANAKPKDEL
;
A
#
# COMPACT_ATOMS: atom_id res chain seq x y z
N MET A 1 30.35 -53.61 20.32
CA MET A 1 31.81 -53.84 20.36
C MET A 1 32.49 -52.51 20.71
N LYS A 2 32.67 -52.14 21.99
CA LYS A 2 33.93 -52.23 22.75
C LYS A 2 35.19 -52.43 21.88
N ILE A 3 36.12 -51.46 21.89
CA ILE A 3 37.46 -51.54 22.55
C ILE A 3 38.25 -50.21 22.38
N ARG A 4 38.52 -49.62 23.55
CA ARG A 4 39.73 -48.93 24.08
C ARG A 4 40.41 -47.72 23.40
N ALA A 5 40.40 -46.67 24.20
CA ALA A 5 41.33 -45.55 24.34
C ALA A 5 42.82 -45.91 24.49
N ARG A 6 43.67 -44.91 24.19
CA ARG A 6 44.93 -44.64 24.92
C ARG A 6 45.12 -43.14 25.14
N SER A 7 45.62 -42.86 26.34
CA SER A 7 45.78 -41.58 27.06
C SER A 7 47.23 -41.11 27.09
N CYS A 8 47.44 -39.80 27.26
CA CYS A 8 48.45 -39.10 28.11
C CYS A 8 48.72 -37.72 27.48
N GLY A 9 48.83 -36.59 28.17
CA GLY A 9 48.79 -36.28 29.59
C GLY A 9 48.94 -34.76 29.79
N ARG A 10 48.60 -34.31 31.01
CA ARG A 10 48.83 -33.01 31.68
C ARG A 10 50.13 -32.29 31.25
N GLY A 11 50.32 -30.98 31.30
CA GLY A 11 49.71 -29.87 32.06
C GLY A 11 50.81 -28.82 32.37
N SER A 12 50.41 -27.65 32.89
CA SER A 12 51.25 -26.55 33.45
C SER A 12 51.91 -25.62 32.42
N LYS A 13 51.52 -24.33 32.27
CA LYS A 13 51.75 -23.14 33.13
C LYS A 13 53.23 -22.82 33.42
N SER A 14 53.71 -21.74 32.82
CA SER A 14 54.77 -20.80 33.28
C SER A 14 55.05 -19.82 32.11
N PHE A 15 54.57 -18.57 32.08
CA PHE A 15 55.08 -17.39 32.80
C PHE A 15 56.56 -17.50 33.19
N LEU A 16 57.44 -16.77 32.49
CA LEU A 16 58.40 -15.87 33.13
C LEU A 16 58.94 -14.84 32.10
N PRO A 17 59.32 -13.63 32.58
CA PRO A 17 59.63 -12.46 31.79
C PRO A 17 61.12 -12.37 31.45
N ILE A 18 61.45 -11.70 30.34
CA ILE A 18 62.84 -11.37 30.02
C ILE A 18 63.03 -9.89 30.35
N ALA A 19 63.58 -9.65 31.54
CA ALA A 19 64.33 -8.45 31.84
C ALA A 19 65.75 -8.63 31.31
N PHE A 20 66.24 -7.70 30.50
CA PHE A 20 67.67 -7.54 30.28
C PHE A 20 68.10 -6.10 30.54
N VAL A 21 69.15 -6.03 31.34
CA VAL A 21 69.77 -4.89 31.99
C VAL A 21 70.52 -4.03 30.98
N ALA A 22 70.49 -2.72 31.24
CA ALA A 22 71.25 -1.68 30.56
C ALA A 22 72.77 -1.89 30.64
N ILE A 23 73.44 -1.75 29.50
CA ILE A 23 74.86 -1.37 29.43
C ILE A 23 74.99 -0.30 28.35
N ALA A 24 75.45 0.88 28.78
CA ALA A 24 75.79 2.01 27.95
C ALA A 24 77.06 1.73 27.14
N ALA A 25 77.02 2.01 25.84
CA ALA A 25 78.22 2.27 25.04
C ALA A 25 77.87 3.27 23.93
N THR A 26 78.48 4.44 24.07
CA THR A 26 78.52 5.56 23.14
C THR A 26 79.02 5.14 21.75
N CYS A 27 78.23 5.40 20.71
CA CYS A 27 78.75 5.59 19.36
C CYS A 27 77.84 6.59 18.64
N ALA A 28 78.27 7.85 18.61
CA ALA A 28 77.63 8.94 17.91
C ALA A 28 77.85 8.77 16.40
N SER A 29 76.83 8.31 15.69
CA SER A 29 76.73 8.45 14.23
C SER A 29 75.81 9.62 13.94
N GLN A 30 76.42 10.75 13.59
CA GLN A 30 75.77 11.97 13.12
C GLN A 30 75.08 11.68 11.79
N LEU A 31 73.76 11.50 11.81
CA LEU A 31 72.91 11.82 10.68
C LEU A 31 72.82 13.35 10.64
N THR A 32 73.64 13.96 9.78
CA THR A 32 73.49 15.37 9.41
C THR A 32 72.16 15.53 8.70
N ARG A 33 71.10 15.82 9.47
CA ARG A 33 69.91 16.46 8.95
C ARG A 33 70.38 17.82 8.43
N ALA A 34 70.43 17.97 7.12
CA ALA A 34 70.62 19.28 6.50
C ALA A 34 69.51 20.19 7.05
N GLN A 35 69.85 21.04 8.00
CA GLN A 35 69.03 22.18 8.33
C GLN A 35 69.08 23.07 7.09
N ALA A 36 67.98 23.07 6.33
CA ALA A 36 67.68 24.20 5.47
C ALA A 36 67.73 25.42 6.39
N LYS A 37 68.75 26.24 6.19
CA LYS A 37 68.92 27.52 6.86
C LYS A 37 67.79 28.40 6.33
N GLU A 38 66.68 28.49 7.06
CA GLU A 38 65.70 29.54 6.86
C GLU A 38 66.46 30.87 6.96
N THR A 39 66.65 31.52 5.82
CA THR A 39 66.99 32.92 5.76
C THR A 39 65.82 33.66 6.40
N SER A 40 66.03 34.19 7.60
CA SER A 40 65.11 35.08 8.28
C SER A 40 64.99 36.38 7.46
N HIS A 41 64.14 36.38 6.45
CA HIS A 41 63.54 37.62 5.94
C HIS A 41 62.40 37.96 6.89
N ASP A 42 62.47 39.13 7.52
CA ASP A 42 61.34 39.65 8.30
C ASP A 42 60.12 39.70 7.38
N PRO A 43 59.00 39.05 7.75
CA PRO A 43 57.80 39.05 6.93
C PRO A 43 57.28 40.50 6.79
N LEU A 44 57.17 40.98 5.54
CA LEU A 44 56.70 42.32 5.25
C LEU A 44 55.29 42.52 5.82
N ARG A 45 55.09 43.62 6.56
CA ARG A 45 53.80 43.97 7.18
C ARG A 45 52.70 44.05 6.11
N GLY A 46 51.54 43.48 6.42
CA GLY A 46 50.35 43.57 5.58
C GLY A 46 50.32 42.59 4.40
N VAL A 47 51.31 41.70 4.26
CA VAL A 47 51.34 40.69 3.19
C VAL A 47 51.00 39.30 3.74
N ALA A 48 50.20 38.54 2.99
CA ALA A 48 49.89 37.15 3.29
C ALA A 48 51.11 36.22 3.13
N PRO A 49 51.27 35.16 3.94
CA PRO A 49 52.41 34.24 3.87
C PRO A 49 52.64 33.65 2.47
N GLU A 50 51.55 33.41 1.73
CA GLU A 50 51.59 32.89 0.37
C GLU A 50 52.25 33.88 -0.60
N HIS A 51 52.11 35.19 -0.36
CA HIS A 51 52.61 36.25 -1.23
C HIS A 51 53.95 36.83 -0.77
N HIS A 52 54.53 36.35 0.34
CA HIS A 52 55.82 36.84 0.85
C HIS A 52 56.97 36.71 -0.16
N HIS A 53 56.91 35.71 -1.03
CA HIS A 53 57.91 35.50 -2.09
C HIS A 53 57.90 36.60 -3.17
N LEU A 54 56.77 37.28 -3.37
CA LEU A 54 56.61 38.38 -4.34
C LEU A 54 57.27 39.69 -3.86
N TYR A 55 57.50 39.79 -2.54
CA TYR A 55 58.09 40.94 -1.86
C TYR A 55 59.50 40.64 -1.33
N ALA A 56 60.13 39.56 -1.80
CA ALA A 56 61.50 39.24 -1.43
C ALA A 56 62.49 40.20 -2.13
N THR A 57 63.46 40.70 -1.37
CA THR A 57 64.56 41.48 -1.95
C THR A 57 65.41 40.60 -2.87
N PRO A 58 65.83 41.09 -4.05
CA PRO A 58 66.71 40.33 -4.94
C PRO A 58 68.02 39.97 -4.20
N ALA A 59 68.42 38.70 -4.25
CA ALA A 59 69.63 38.18 -3.59
C ALA A 59 70.94 38.85 -4.07
N ASP A 60 70.88 39.57 -5.19
CA ASP A 60 72.01 40.25 -5.84
C ASP A 60 72.25 41.69 -5.35
N GLY A 61 71.52 42.17 -4.34
CA GLY A 61 71.67 43.54 -3.82
C GLY A 61 71.08 44.62 -4.74
N GLY A 62 70.21 44.23 -5.68
CA GLY A 62 69.42 45.15 -6.49
C GLY A 62 68.41 45.90 -5.62
N THR A 63 68.36 47.23 -5.78
CA THR A 63 67.44 48.11 -5.05
C THR A 63 66.12 48.32 -5.78
N GLU A 64 65.89 47.67 -6.92
CA GLU A 64 64.69 47.83 -7.75
C GLU A 64 63.70 46.69 -7.51
N TRP A 65 62.42 47.04 -7.35
CA TRP A 65 61.28 46.15 -7.20
C TRP A 65 60.23 46.50 -8.24
N LYS A 66 59.48 45.50 -8.70
CA LYS A 66 58.50 45.68 -9.77
C LYS A 66 57.09 45.50 -9.21
N CYS A 67 56.23 46.50 -9.44
CA CYS A 67 54.81 46.44 -9.08
C CYS A 67 54.16 45.19 -9.69
N LEU A 68 53.30 44.51 -8.92
CA LEU A 68 52.82 43.17 -9.25
C LEU A 68 51.97 43.13 -10.53
N GLU A 69 50.98 44.02 -10.64
CA GLU A 69 50.06 44.05 -11.78
C GLU A 69 50.38 45.16 -12.78
N SER A 70 50.76 46.35 -12.31
CA SER A 70 51.04 47.50 -13.18
C SER A 70 52.40 47.41 -13.89
N GLY A 71 53.33 46.63 -13.33
CA GLY A 71 54.64 46.36 -13.91
C GLY A 71 55.64 47.52 -13.89
N GLU A 72 55.32 48.61 -13.21
CA GLU A 72 56.21 49.75 -12.99
C GLU A 72 57.38 49.33 -12.08
N THR A 73 58.57 49.91 -12.27
CA THR A 73 59.77 49.57 -11.50
C THR A 73 60.08 50.71 -10.55
N ILE A 74 60.05 50.42 -9.25
CA ILE A 74 60.24 51.37 -8.15
C ILE A 74 61.42 50.89 -7.27
N PRO A 75 62.07 51.75 -6.48
CA PRO A 75 63.04 51.27 -5.53
C PRO A 75 62.36 50.45 -4.42
N PHE A 76 62.98 49.38 -3.91
CA PHE A 76 62.43 48.58 -2.80
C PHE A 76 62.23 49.41 -1.51
N SER A 77 62.91 50.54 -1.38
CA SER A 77 62.69 51.50 -0.29
C SER A 77 61.32 52.19 -0.34
N ALA A 78 60.65 52.17 -1.50
CA ALA A 78 59.31 52.71 -1.71
C ALA A 78 58.20 51.68 -1.42
N VAL A 79 58.56 50.51 -0.88
CA VAL A 79 57.56 49.54 -0.41
C VAL A 79 57.27 49.85 1.06
N ASN A 80 55.99 50.06 1.40
CA ASN A 80 55.53 50.47 2.73
C ASN A 80 56.14 51.80 3.21
N ASP A 81 56.21 52.83 2.34
CA ASP A 81 56.80 54.15 2.66
C ASP A 81 55.77 55.27 2.85
N ASP A 82 54.49 54.91 2.98
CA ASP A 82 53.33 55.81 3.08
C ASP A 82 53.11 56.66 1.82
N TYR A 83 53.59 56.22 0.65
CA TYR A 83 53.37 56.88 -0.63
C TYR A 83 52.96 55.90 -1.72
N CYS A 84 51.92 56.27 -2.49
CA CYS A 84 51.40 55.41 -3.54
C CYS A 84 52.15 55.65 -4.86
N ASP A 85 53.24 54.90 -5.08
CA ASP A 85 54.08 54.90 -6.27
C ASP A 85 53.55 53.94 -7.36
N CYS A 86 52.98 52.80 -6.98
CA CYS A 86 52.41 51.84 -7.91
C CYS A 86 50.93 52.14 -8.19
N LYS A 87 50.53 52.18 -9.48
CA LYS A 87 49.11 52.40 -9.85
C LYS A 87 48.14 51.32 -9.35
N ASP A 88 48.62 50.10 -9.12
CA ASP A 88 47.88 48.97 -8.55
C ASP A 88 47.84 48.99 -7.01
N GLY A 89 48.71 49.79 -6.37
CA GLY A 89 48.83 49.87 -4.91
C GLY A 89 49.52 48.68 -4.25
N SER A 90 50.27 47.90 -5.04
CA SER A 90 51.00 46.72 -4.57
C SER A 90 52.22 47.07 -3.72
N ASP A 91 52.72 48.30 -3.83
CA ASP A 91 53.79 48.89 -3.02
C ASP A 91 53.41 49.14 -1.56
N GLU A 92 52.12 49.34 -1.28
CA GLU A 92 51.63 49.72 0.04
C GLU A 92 50.69 48.67 0.68
N PRO A 93 51.11 47.40 0.83
CA PRO A 93 50.31 46.38 1.50
C PRO A 93 50.21 46.61 3.02
N GLY A 94 51.16 47.35 3.58
CA GLY A 94 51.33 47.59 5.00
C GLY A 94 50.93 48.98 5.48
N THR A 95 50.46 49.87 4.61
CA THR A 95 50.06 51.25 5.00
C THR A 95 48.70 51.64 4.40
N SER A 96 48.24 52.87 4.71
CA SER A 96 46.99 53.44 4.21
C SER A 96 47.13 54.31 2.95
N ALA A 97 48.32 54.36 2.33
CA ALA A 97 48.63 55.31 1.26
C ALA A 97 47.93 55.01 -0.08
N CYS A 98 47.73 53.73 -0.41
CA CYS A 98 47.09 53.31 -1.65
C CYS A 98 45.63 52.85 -1.42
N PRO A 99 44.61 53.56 -1.95
CA PRO A 99 43.21 53.22 -1.72
C PRO A 99 42.78 51.86 -2.30
N THR A 100 43.56 51.29 -3.24
CA THR A 100 43.31 49.97 -3.84
C THR A 100 43.95 48.83 -3.06
N SER A 101 44.84 49.09 -2.10
CA SER A 101 45.58 48.05 -1.39
C SER A 101 44.74 47.39 -0.29
N ARG A 102 45.11 46.16 0.06
CA ARG A 102 44.51 45.37 1.14
C ARG A 102 45.58 44.93 2.12
N PHE A 103 45.29 45.15 3.40
CA PHE A 103 46.19 44.80 4.50
C PHE A 103 45.85 43.42 5.05
N TYR A 104 46.84 42.53 5.09
CA TYR A 104 46.69 41.20 5.66
C TYR A 104 46.98 41.18 7.17
N CYS A 105 45.98 40.80 7.96
CA CYS A 105 46.14 40.48 9.38
C CYS A 105 46.36 38.97 9.55
N LYS A 106 47.49 38.61 10.18
CA LYS A 106 47.85 37.20 10.42
C LYS A 106 46.93 36.55 11.44
N ASN A 107 46.48 37.32 12.43
CA ASN A 107 45.54 36.91 13.47
C ASN A 107 45.95 35.57 14.12
N GLU A 108 47.16 35.49 14.67
CA GLU A 108 47.68 34.24 15.23
C GLU A 108 46.74 33.66 16.30
N GLY A 109 46.28 32.43 16.06
CA GLY A 109 45.31 31.78 16.94
C GLY A 109 43.84 32.05 16.58
N HIS A 110 43.53 32.85 15.57
CA HIS A 110 42.22 32.96 14.92
C HIS A 110 42.36 32.75 13.39
N LEU A 111 41.36 33.18 12.59
CA LEU A 111 41.40 33.14 11.13
C LEU A 111 42.07 34.41 10.60
N PRO A 112 42.92 34.31 9.57
CA PRO A 112 43.47 35.48 8.91
C PRO A 112 42.38 36.29 8.21
N ALA A 113 42.57 37.60 8.12
CA ALA A 113 41.61 38.52 7.52
C ALA A 113 42.32 39.56 6.66
N TYR A 114 41.59 40.12 5.68
CA TYR A 114 42.06 41.22 4.86
C TYR A 114 41.25 42.47 5.18
N LEU A 115 41.95 43.55 5.52
CA LEU A 115 41.38 44.88 5.70
C LEU A 115 41.61 45.74 4.46
N LEU A 116 40.78 46.77 4.29
CA LEU A 116 41.04 47.81 3.30
C LEU A 116 42.15 48.73 3.81
N SER A 117 43.01 49.20 2.91
CA SER A 117 44.09 50.18 3.21
C SER A 117 43.60 51.37 4.03
N SER A 118 42.40 51.89 3.74
CA SER A 118 41.82 53.04 4.44
C SER A 118 41.57 52.85 5.94
N ARG A 119 41.60 51.60 6.44
CA ARG A 119 41.41 51.27 7.86
C ARG A 119 42.72 50.95 8.58
N VAL A 120 43.84 51.03 7.87
CA VAL A 120 45.16 50.88 8.49
C VAL A 120 45.54 52.23 9.11
N ASN A 121 45.87 52.25 10.39
CA ASN A 121 46.25 53.46 11.13
C ASN A 121 45.19 54.58 11.11
N ASP A 122 43.89 54.24 11.08
CA ASP A 122 42.78 55.18 11.11
C ASP A 122 42.35 55.59 12.55
N GLY A 123 42.99 54.98 13.55
CA GLY A 123 42.72 55.22 14.97
C GLY A 123 41.58 54.38 15.54
N ILE A 124 41.13 53.35 14.84
CA ILE A 124 40.08 52.43 15.26
C ILE A 124 40.61 51.00 15.21
N CYS A 125 40.63 50.31 16.35
CA CYS A 125 40.97 48.88 16.36
C CYS A 125 39.87 48.08 15.65
N ASP A 126 40.16 47.54 14.47
CA ASP A 126 39.21 46.79 13.67
C ASP A 126 38.89 45.41 14.29
N PRO A 127 37.61 44.97 14.30
CA PRO A 127 37.24 43.68 14.88
C PRO A 127 37.75 42.48 14.07
N GLU A 128 38.05 42.67 12.79
CA GLU A 128 38.57 41.64 11.89
C GLU A 128 40.08 41.39 12.09
N CYS A 129 40.82 42.40 12.58
CA CYS A 129 42.24 42.33 12.91
C CYS A 129 42.43 42.18 14.42
N CYS A 130 42.27 40.96 14.91
CA CYS A 130 42.26 40.70 16.34
C CYS A 130 43.64 40.83 17.01
N ASP A 131 44.72 40.82 16.22
CA ASP A 131 46.11 40.89 16.70
C ASP A 131 46.57 42.34 16.93
N GLY A 132 45.78 43.33 16.47
CA GLY A 132 46.09 44.76 16.59
C GLY A 132 47.18 45.23 15.62
N SER A 133 47.47 44.45 14.57
CA SER A 133 48.49 44.80 13.57
C SER A 133 48.08 45.95 12.66
N ASP A 134 46.83 46.40 12.73
CA ASP A 134 46.22 47.51 11.99
C ASP A 134 46.72 48.88 12.48
N GLU A 135 46.90 49.06 13.79
CA GLU A 135 47.24 50.34 14.43
C GLU A 135 48.68 50.33 15.00
N THR A 136 49.65 50.72 14.18
CA THR A 136 51.07 50.80 14.58
C THR A 136 51.56 52.24 14.79
N ASP A 137 50.77 53.24 14.44
CA ASP A 137 51.09 54.68 14.52
C ASP A 137 51.27 55.23 15.95
N GLY A 138 50.98 54.43 16.99
CA GLY A 138 51.07 54.84 18.39
C GLY A 138 49.99 55.84 18.84
N LYS A 139 49.06 56.22 17.95
CA LYS A 139 47.88 57.05 18.25
C LYS A 139 46.88 56.32 19.14
N VAL A 140 46.73 55.01 18.93
CA VAL A 140 45.86 54.11 19.67
C VAL A 140 46.63 52.81 19.94
N SER A 141 46.45 52.21 21.12
CA SER A 141 47.04 50.90 21.45
C SER A 141 45.97 49.82 21.41
N CYS A 142 46.04 48.95 20.40
CA CYS A 142 45.13 47.82 20.22
C CYS A 142 45.71 46.57 20.90
N PRO A 143 45.04 46.00 21.92
CA PRO A 143 45.50 44.78 22.56
C PRO A 143 45.12 43.55 21.72
N ASP A 144 46.02 42.55 21.66
CA ASP A 144 45.75 41.27 21.01
C ASP A 144 44.61 40.50 21.72
N ARG A 145 43.52 40.26 20.98
CA ARG A 145 42.33 39.49 21.41
C ARG A 145 42.18 38.17 20.64
N CYS A 146 43.09 37.83 19.73
CA CYS A 146 43.00 36.66 18.87
C CYS A 146 42.90 35.35 19.65
N ALA A 147 43.66 35.20 20.74
CA ALA A 147 43.60 33.99 21.55
C ALA A 147 42.20 33.75 22.14
N LYS A 148 41.50 34.81 22.56
CA LYS A 148 40.15 34.73 23.15
C LYS A 148 39.11 34.44 22.08
N ILE A 149 39.10 35.21 20.99
CA ILE A 149 38.15 35.06 19.88
C ILE A 149 38.35 33.72 19.19
N GLY A 150 39.59 33.34 18.92
CA GLY A 150 39.97 32.07 18.33
C GLY A 150 39.59 30.87 19.18
N LYS A 151 39.71 30.95 20.52
CA LYS A 151 39.24 29.88 21.42
C LYS A 151 37.73 29.72 21.34
N GLU A 152 36.98 30.81 21.30
CA GLU A 152 35.52 30.76 21.16
C GLU A 152 35.09 30.21 19.79
N TYR A 153 35.75 30.66 18.72
CA TYR A 153 35.55 30.15 17.36
C TYR A 153 35.80 28.64 17.28
N ARG A 154 36.97 28.17 17.75
CA ARG A 154 37.30 26.74 17.78
C ARG A 154 36.30 25.94 18.60
N LYS A 155 35.81 26.48 19.73
CA LYS A 155 34.77 25.83 20.54
C LYS A 155 33.48 25.67 19.73
N ARG A 156 33.00 26.72 19.06
CA ARG A 156 31.79 26.68 18.23
C ARG A 156 31.93 25.72 17.04
N VAL A 157 33.07 25.76 16.34
CA VAL A 157 33.36 24.84 15.23
C VAL A 157 33.45 23.39 15.71
N ALA A 158 34.15 23.14 16.83
CA ALA A 158 34.23 21.80 17.40
C ALA A 158 32.86 21.26 17.83
N GLU A 159 32.01 22.11 18.42
CA GLU A 159 30.64 21.76 18.77
C GLU A 159 29.81 21.40 17.53
N GLN A 160 29.87 22.21 16.48
CA GLN A 160 29.21 21.92 15.19
C GLN A 160 29.74 20.63 14.54
N GLN A 161 31.05 20.42 14.54
CA GLN A 161 31.67 19.20 14.01
C GLN A 161 31.29 17.98 14.85
N ASN A 162 31.17 18.10 16.16
CA ASN A 162 30.72 17.03 17.04
C ASN A 162 29.26 16.65 16.77
N ILE A 163 28.38 17.65 16.60
CA ILE A 163 26.98 17.44 16.19
C ILE A 163 26.93 16.75 14.83
N GLN A 164 27.74 17.20 13.87
CA GLN A 164 27.79 16.60 12.53
C GLN A 164 28.30 15.16 12.56
N ARG A 165 29.36 14.86 13.31
CA ARG A 165 29.88 13.48 13.48
C ARG A 165 28.85 12.57 14.16
N ALA A 166 28.22 13.06 15.23
CA ALA A 166 27.20 12.31 15.94
C ALA A 166 25.97 12.05 15.06
N GLY A 167 25.48 13.07 14.34
CA GLY A 167 24.40 12.96 13.38
C GLY A 167 24.73 12.01 12.22
N ALA A 168 25.94 12.09 11.65
CA ALA A 168 26.40 11.19 10.59
C ALA A 168 26.46 9.73 11.05
N LYS A 169 26.85 9.47 12.30
CA LYS A 169 26.80 8.13 12.88
C LYS A 169 25.36 7.60 12.98
N ILE A 170 24.40 8.45 13.32
CA ILE A 170 22.98 8.08 13.38
C ILE A 170 22.41 7.86 11.96
N ARG A 171 22.77 8.72 11.00
CA ARG A 171 22.45 8.55 9.56
C ARG A 171 22.92 7.19 9.05
N ALA A 172 24.17 6.80 9.36
CA ALA A 172 24.69 5.49 9.00
C ALA A 172 23.85 4.34 9.61
N GLY A 173 23.32 4.53 10.81
CA GLY A 173 22.37 3.61 11.44
C GLY A 173 21.05 3.49 10.66
N TYR A 174 20.49 4.60 10.17
CA TYR A 174 19.29 4.59 9.33
C TYR A 174 19.52 3.82 8.02
N ILE A 175 20.64 4.07 7.36
CA ILE A 175 21.02 3.36 6.12
C ILE A 175 21.16 1.85 6.40
N ALA A 176 21.84 1.48 7.49
CA ALA A 176 22.00 0.08 7.87
C ALA A 176 20.67 -0.61 8.19
N GLN A 177 19.75 0.08 8.88
CA GLN A 177 18.41 -0.43 9.17
C GLN A 177 17.63 -0.71 7.88
N VAL A 178 17.65 0.23 6.93
CA VAL A 178 16.93 0.10 5.66
C VAL A 178 17.52 -1.03 4.83
N LYS A 179 18.86 -1.11 4.71
CA LYS A 179 19.54 -2.23 4.01
C LYS A 179 19.11 -3.58 4.58
N LYS A 180 19.11 -3.72 5.92
CA LYS A 180 18.64 -4.95 6.57
C LYS A 180 17.17 -5.25 6.28
N SER A 181 16.30 -4.25 6.26
CA SER A 181 14.90 -4.46 5.90
C SER A 181 14.70 -4.85 4.43
N LEU A 182 15.49 -4.28 3.52
CA LEU A 182 15.47 -4.65 2.10
C LEU A 182 15.93 -6.09 1.89
N GLU A 183 17.01 -6.51 2.55
CA GLU A 183 17.47 -7.91 2.53
C GLU A 183 16.39 -8.86 3.08
N ALA A 184 15.71 -8.49 4.16
CA ALA A 184 14.61 -9.29 4.71
C ALA A 184 13.42 -9.38 3.74
N THR A 185 13.03 -8.26 3.13
CA THR A 185 11.97 -8.22 2.12
C THR A 185 12.35 -9.03 0.87
N ASP A 186 13.61 -8.98 0.43
CA ASP A 186 14.10 -9.77 -0.71
C ASP A 186 13.99 -11.28 -0.45
N LEU A 187 14.33 -11.73 0.76
CA LEU A 187 14.10 -13.11 1.18
C LEU A 187 12.61 -13.49 1.21
N GLU A 188 11.72 -12.57 1.61
CA GLU A 188 10.27 -12.79 1.54
C GLU A 188 9.78 -12.86 0.09
N VAL A 189 10.30 -12.02 -0.81
CA VAL A 189 9.97 -12.04 -2.24
C VAL A 189 10.38 -13.36 -2.86
N THR A 190 11.62 -13.82 -2.65
CA THR A 190 12.09 -15.10 -3.19
C THR A 190 11.28 -16.28 -2.65
N LYS A 191 10.87 -16.24 -1.38
CA LYS A 191 9.94 -17.25 -0.81
C LYS A 191 8.58 -17.21 -1.50
N LEU A 192 7.98 -16.03 -1.64
CA LEU A 192 6.67 -15.85 -2.30
C LEU A 192 6.72 -16.24 -3.78
N GLU A 193 7.83 -16.01 -4.47
CA GLU A 193 8.04 -16.45 -5.86
C GLU A 193 7.91 -17.97 -6.00
N VAL A 194 8.54 -18.72 -5.09
CA VAL A 194 8.42 -20.19 -5.06
C VAL A 194 6.98 -20.61 -4.70
N GLU A 195 6.34 -19.97 -3.73
CA GLU A 195 4.95 -20.27 -3.35
C GLU A 195 3.95 -19.97 -4.48
N VAL A 196 4.20 -18.92 -5.28
CA VAL A 196 3.42 -18.59 -6.48
C VAL A 196 3.61 -19.67 -7.53
N GLN A 197 4.85 -20.11 -7.81
CA GLN A 197 5.08 -21.20 -8.77
C GLN A 197 4.35 -22.49 -8.38
N VAL A 198 4.41 -22.88 -7.10
CA VAL A 198 3.70 -24.07 -6.60
C VAL A 198 2.17 -23.89 -6.70
N ALA A 199 1.66 -22.69 -6.42
CA ALA A 199 0.24 -22.39 -6.56
C ALA A 199 -0.23 -22.40 -8.02
N GLU A 200 0.61 -21.92 -8.95
CA GLU A 200 0.35 -21.97 -10.41
C GLU A 200 0.25 -23.42 -10.90
N GLU A 201 1.18 -24.29 -10.51
CA GLU A 201 1.12 -25.72 -10.86
C GLU A 201 -0.15 -26.39 -10.30
N LYS A 202 -0.55 -26.03 -9.07
CA LYS A 202 -1.78 -26.55 -8.45
C LYS A 202 -3.03 -26.08 -9.18
N GLU A 203 -3.10 -24.80 -9.57
CA GLU A 203 -4.20 -24.24 -10.35
C GLU A 203 -4.32 -24.94 -11.71
N GLN A 204 -3.21 -25.13 -12.43
CA GLN A 204 -3.20 -25.84 -13.71
C GLN A 204 -3.69 -27.27 -13.57
N ARG A 205 -3.26 -27.98 -12.52
CA ARG A 205 -3.71 -29.36 -12.24
C ARG A 205 -5.22 -29.42 -11.97
N LEU A 206 -5.76 -28.49 -11.18
CA LEU A 206 -7.18 -28.45 -10.85
C LEU A 206 -8.03 -28.01 -12.04
N LYS A 207 -7.51 -27.11 -12.88
CA LYS A 207 -8.13 -26.72 -14.14
C LYS A 207 -8.28 -27.90 -15.08
N ALA A 208 -7.22 -28.68 -15.27
CA ALA A 208 -7.29 -29.91 -16.07
C ALA A 208 -8.30 -30.91 -15.49
N ALA A 209 -8.39 -31.04 -14.16
CA ALA A 209 -9.39 -31.91 -13.53
C ALA A 209 -10.84 -31.41 -13.74
N LEU A 210 -11.05 -30.09 -13.69
CA LEU A 210 -12.34 -29.47 -13.99
C LEU A 210 -12.76 -29.73 -15.44
N GLU A 211 -11.86 -29.50 -16.41
CA GLU A 211 -12.14 -29.75 -17.82
C GLU A 211 -12.51 -31.23 -18.08
N ILE A 212 -11.82 -32.18 -17.42
CA ILE A 212 -12.15 -33.60 -17.51
C ILE A 212 -13.53 -33.90 -16.92
N ALA A 213 -13.88 -33.30 -15.78
CA ALA A 213 -15.19 -33.49 -15.15
C ALA A 213 -16.32 -32.93 -16.03
N GLU A 214 -16.16 -31.71 -16.54
CA GLU A 214 -17.15 -31.06 -17.42
C GLU A 214 -17.35 -31.86 -18.73
N GLN A 215 -16.27 -32.40 -19.32
CA GLN A 215 -16.36 -33.26 -20.50
C GLN A 215 -17.08 -34.59 -20.22
N ALA A 216 -16.79 -35.22 -19.07
CA ALA A 216 -17.45 -36.45 -18.67
C ALA A 216 -18.95 -36.24 -18.51
N ASP A 217 -19.36 -35.14 -17.88
CA ASP A 217 -20.76 -34.83 -17.63
C ASP A 217 -21.51 -34.39 -18.88
N ALA A 218 -20.88 -33.60 -19.76
CA ALA A 218 -21.42 -33.31 -21.08
C ALA A 218 -21.71 -34.60 -21.86
N GLY A 219 -20.81 -35.59 -21.79
CA GLY A 219 -21.00 -36.89 -22.40
C GLY A 219 -22.19 -37.68 -21.81
N VAL A 220 -22.44 -37.57 -20.50
CA VAL A 220 -23.59 -38.20 -19.84
C VAL A 220 -24.89 -37.51 -20.23
N ILE A 221 -24.92 -36.18 -20.27
CA ILE A 221 -26.09 -35.38 -20.66
C ILE A 221 -26.52 -35.71 -22.10
N GLU A 222 -25.57 -35.79 -23.03
CA GLU A 222 -25.87 -36.14 -24.43
C GLU A 222 -26.44 -37.57 -24.55
N ARG A 223 -25.93 -38.53 -23.76
CA ARG A 223 -26.53 -39.88 -23.69
C ARG A 223 -27.94 -39.88 -23.13
N LYS A 224 -28.22 -39.06 -22.11
CA LYS A 224 -29.58 -38.92 -21.53
C LYS A 224 -30.55 -38.33 -22.57
N LYS A 225 -30.15 -37.27 -23.29
CA LYS A 225 -30.95 -36.66 -24.37
C LYS A 225 -31.21 -37.63 -25.52
N ALA A 226 -30.23 -38.47 -25.86
CA ALA A 226 -30.35 -39.48 -26.91
C ALA A 226 -31.23 -40.68 -26.50
N SER A 227 -31.61 -40.80 -25.22
CA SER A 227 -32.42 -41.92 -24.75
C SER A 227 -33.87 -41.83 -25.28
N PRO A 228 -34.52 -42.97 -25.57
CA PRO A 228 -35.92 -42.99 -25.98
C PRO A 228 -36.84 -42.45 -24.86
N LEU A 229 -36.44 -42.60 -23.59
CA LEU A 229 -37.17 -42.09 -22.44
C LEU A 229 -37.30 -40.56 -22.50
N TYR A 230 -36.21 -39.85 -22.83
CA TYR A 230 -36.23 -38.39 -22.98
C TYR A 230 -37.27 -37.93 -24.02
N ALA A 231 -37.29 -38.62 -25.18
CA ALA A 231 -38.27 -38.34 -26.22
C ALA A 231 -39.71 -38.58 -25.72
N THR A 232 -39.97 -39.68 -25.02
CA THR A 232 -41.31 -39.99 -24.49
C THR A 232 -41.78 -38.96 -23.45
N LEU A 233 -40.93 -38.61 -22.48
CA LEU A 233 -41.27 -37.61 -21.46
C LEU A 233 -41.61 -36.26 -22.10
N ARG A 234 -40.82 -35.85 -23.10
CA ARG A 234 -41.09 -34.62 -23.83
C ARG A 234 -42.41 -34.65 -24.60
N THR A 235 -42.75 -35.79 -25.20
CA THR A 235 -44.06 -35.95 -25.85
C THR A 235 -45.21 -35.88 -24.84
N HIS A 236 -45.05 -36.46 -23.65
CA HIS A 236 -46.06 -36.40 -22.60
C HIS A 236 -46.22 -34.99 -22.02
N GLN A 237 -45.14 -34.25 -21.81
CA GLN A 237 -45.20 -32.84 -21.38
C GLN A 237 -45.91 -31.97 -22.42
N ASN A 238 -45.57 -32.13 -23.70
CA ASN A 238 -46.26 -31.41 -24.77
C ASN A 238 -47.77 -31.74 -24.81
N ALA A 239 -48.12 -33.01 -24.58
CA ALA A 239 -49.51 -33.43 -24.52
C ALA A 239 -50.24 -32.84 -23.29
N LEU A 240 -49.59 -32.80 -22.13
CA LEU A 240 -50.10 -32.17 -20.90
C LEU A 240 -50.33 -30.68 -21.09
N ALA A 241 -49.37 -29.96 -21.67
CA ALA A 241 -49.52 -28.53 -21.98
C ALA A 241 -50.71 -28.29 -22.93
N ALA A 242 -50.82 -29.08 -23.99
CA ALA A 242 -51.94 -28.98 -24.92
C ALA A 242 -53.29 -29.31 -24.27
N LEU A 243 -53.34 -30.27 -23.34
CA LEU A 243 -54.55 -30.58 -22.58
C LEU A 243 -54.92 -29.45 -21.63
N GLN A 244 -53.94 -28.85 -20.95
CA GLN A 244 -54.15 -27.72 -20.05
C GLN A 244 -54.70 -26.50 -20.79
N ASP A 245 -54.17 -26.18 -21.97
CA ASP A 245 -54.68 -25.08 -22.79
C ASP A 245 -56.14 -25.34 -23.21
N ARG A 246 -56.48 -26.58 -23.56
CA ARG A 246 -57.85 -26.96 -23.91
C ARG A 246 -58.80 -26.91 -22.72
N ASP A 247 -58.36 -27.37 -21.55
CA ASP A 247 -59.15 -27.30 -20.32
C ASP A 247 -59.45 -25.84 -19.93
N ALA A 248 -58.45 -24.96 -20.00
CA ALA A 248 -58.63 -23.54 -19.74
C ALA A 248 -59.64 -22.88 -20.69
N LEU A 249 -59.59 -23.22 -21.99
CA LEU A 249 -60.56 -22.75 -22.98
C LEU A 249 -61.98 -23.26 -22.68
N LEU A 250 -62.13 -24.54 -22.34
CA LEU A 250 -63.42 -25.13 -22.00
C LEU A 250 -64.02 -24.51 -20.74
N LYS A 251 -63.22 -24.32 -19.69
CA LYS A 251 -63.64 -23.63 -18.46
C LYS A 251 -64.10 -22.20 -18.74
N ALA A 252 -63.37 -21.45 -19.56
CA ALA A 252 -63.75 -20.09 -19.96
C ALA A 252 -65.06 -20.06 -20.75
N GLU A 253 -65.27 -21.00 -21.68
CA GLU A 253 -66.50 -21.09 -22.46
C GLU A 253 -67.70 -21.50 -21.58
N ILE A 254 -67.52 -22.44 -20.64
CA ILE A 254 -68.55 -22.82 -19.67
C ILE A 254 -68.95 -21.59 -18.83
N GLN A 255 -67.98 -20.86 -18.30
CA GLN A 255 -68.26 -19.64 -17.53
C GLN A 255 -69.03 -18.60 -18.35
N ARG A 256 -68.65 -18.39 -19.61
CA ARG A 256 -69.34 -17.48 -20.53
C ARG A 256 -70.78 -17.91 -20.80
N LEU A 257 -71.01 -19.19 -21.10
CA LEU A 257 -72.35 -19.73 -21.32
C LEU A 257 -73.21 -19.62 -20.06
N THR A 258 -72.64 -19.89 -18.88
CA THR A 258 -73.38 -19.72 -17.62
C THR A 258 -73.71 -18.27 -17.32
N ALA A 259 -72.83 -17.31 -17.62
CA ALA A 259 -73.13 -15.88 -17.45
C ALA A 259 -74.28 -15.42 -18.36
N LEU A 260 -74.29 -15.86 -19.63
CA LEU A 260 -75.39 -15.56 -20.57
C LEU A 260 -76.73 -16.15 -20.08
N LEU A 261 -76.71 -17.36 -19.52
CA LEU A 261 -77.90 -18.00 -18.97
C LEU A 261 -78.36 -17.39 -17.64
N ASP A 262 -77.42 -16.89 -16.83
CA ASP A 262 -77.71 -16.12 -15.61
C ASP A 262 -78.37 -14.78 -15.94
N ASP A 263 -77.86 -14.05 -16.93
CA ASP A 263 -78.45 -12.81 -17.43
C ASP A 263 -79.88 -13.06 -17.95
N LEU A 264 -80.09 -14.16 -18.68
CA LEU A 264 -81.40 -14.57 -19.16
C LEU A 264 -82.36 -14.93 -18.01
N SER A 265 -81.87 -15.66 -16.99
CA SER A 265 -82.67 -16.09 -15.83
C SER A 265 -83.00 -14.95 -14.87
N SER A 266 -82.11 -13.97 -14.71
CA SER A 266 -82.29 -12.80 -13.85
C SER A 266 -83.16 -11.73 -14.50
N GLY A 267 -83.03 -11.53 -15.82
CA GLY A 267 -83.88 -10.62 -16.61
C GLY A 267 -85.29 -11.15 -16.92
N TYR A 268 -85.62 -12.38 -16.53
CA TYR A 268 -86.92 -13.00 -16.82
C TYR A 268 -88.05 -12.37 -16.00
N ASN A 269 -89.06 -11.83 -16.69
CA ASN A 269 -90.27 -11.29 -16.08
C ASN A 269 -91.42 -12.35 -16.13
N PRO A 270 -91.89 -12.86 -14.97
CA PRO A 270 -92.93 -13.89 -14.90
C PRO A 270 -94.29 -13.51 -15.50
N ASN A 271 -94.53 -12.23 -15.77
CA ASN A 271 -95.80 -11.72 -16.27
C ASN A 271 -95.98 -11.89 -17.80
N TYR A 272 -94.90 -12.12 -18.55
CA TYR A 272 -95.00 -12.46 -19.97
C TYR A 272 -95.28 -13.97 -20.12
N GLN A 273 -96.40 -14.31 -20.76
CA GLN A 273 -96.89 -15.70 -20.91
C GLN A 273 -96.15 -16.51 -22.00
N ASP A 274 -94.83 -16.38 -22.10
CA ASP A 274 -94.03 -17.24 -22.96
C ASP A 274 -93.70 -18.55 -22.23
N MET A 275 -94.44 -19.60 -22.56
CA MET A 275 -94.30 -20.91 -21.92
C MET A 275 -92.95 -21.60 -22.25
N ALA A 276 -92.32 -21.28 -23.38
CA ALA A 276 -91.04 -21.86 -23.77
C ALA A 276 -89.89 -21.25 -22.95
N VAL A 277 -89.87 -19.92 -22.81
CA VAL A 277 -88.86 -19.22 -22.00
C VAL A 277 -89.01 -19.59 -20.52
N LYS A 278 -90.25 -19.70 -20.03
CA LYS A 278 -90.53 -20.15 -18.66
C LYS A 278 -89.96 -21.55 -18.37
N GLY A 279 -90.12 -22.49 -19.30
CA GLY A 279 -89.57 -23.84 -19.17
C GLY A 279 -88.03 -23.83 -19.06
N VAL A 280 -87.35 -23.13 -19.97
CA VAL A 280 -85.88 -23.05 -20.01
C VAL A 280 -85.30 -22.40 -18.74
N VAL A 281 -85.92 -21.31 -18.24
CA VAL A 281 -85.45 -20.63 -17.01
C VAL A 281 -85.63 -21.53 -15.78
N MET A 282 -86.74 -22.26 -15.68
CA MET A 282 -86.99 -23.18 -14.57
C MET A 282 -86.05 -24.39 -14.60
N GLU A 283 -85.79 -24.96 -15.79
CA GLU A 283 -84.82 -26.05 -15.98
C GLU A 283 -83.39 -25.58 -15.67
N TYR A 284 -82.99 -24.39 -16.10
CA TYR A 284 -81.68 -23.83 -15.80
C TYR A 284 -81.50 -23.58 -14.29
N ARG A 285 -82.52 -23.03 -13.61
CA ARG A 285 -82.50 -22.85 -12.14
C ARG A 285 -82.43 -24.20 -11.42
N LYS A 286 -83.05 -25.25 -11.95
CA LYS A 286 -82.93 -26.62 -11.43
C LYS A 286 -81.51 -27.18 -11.66
N TRP A 287 -80.96 -27.00 -12.86
CA TRP A 287 -79.59 -27.41 -13.19
C TRP A 287 -78.56 -26.70 -12.30
N ARG A 288 -78.73 -25.39 -12.06
CA ARG A 288 -77.91 -24.54 -11.18
C ARG A 288 -77.87 -25.05 -9.73
N ARG A 289 -78.99 -25.58 -9.22
CA ARG A 289 -79.12 -26.14 -7.87
C ARG A 289 -78.57 -27.57 -7.72
N GLY A 290 -78.21 -28.23 -8.82
CA GLY A 290 -77.75 -29.62 -8.80
C GLY A 290 -78.91 -30.62 -8.62
N SER A 291 -78.65 -31.89 -8.90
CA SER A 291 -79.66 -32.96 -8.86
C SER A 291 -79.98 -33.44 -7.43
N GLY A 292 -80.11 -32.51 -6.48
CA GLY A 292 -80.41 -32.79 -5.08
C GLY A 292 -81.90 -32.94 -4.76
N ASP A 293 -82.78 -32.39 -5.58
CA ASP A 293 -84.23 -32.47 -5.37
C ASP A 293 -84.95 -33.00 -6.61
N ALA A 294 -85.11 -34.31 -6.64
CA ALA A 294 -86.04 -35.02 -7.51
C ALA A 294 -86.77 -36.12 -6.72
N ALA A 295 -87.54 -35.71 -5.70
CA ALA A 295 -88.67 -36.43 -5.11
C ALA A 295 -89.30 -35.44 -4.11
N THR A 296 -90.49 -34.88 -4.31
CA THR A 296 -91.79 -35.54 -4.45
C THR A 296 -92.81 -34.54 -5.02
N GLU A 297 -93.36 -34.80 -6.20
CA GLU A 297 -94.68 -34.26 -6.56
C GLU A 297 -95.74 -35.27 -6.10
N GLY A 298 -96.63 -34.83 -5.21
CA GLY A 298 -97.81 -35.58 -4.81
C GLY A 298 -98.26 -35.31 -3.39
N ALA A 299 -98.98 -34.19 -3.16
CA ALA A 299 -100.08 -34.10 -2.19
C ALA A 299 -100.75 -32.72 -2.27
N GLU A 300 -102.07 -32.74 -2.49
CA GLU A 300 -103.00 -31.63 -2.37
C GLU A 300 -103.04 -31.07 -0.93
N GLY A 301 -103.32 -29.78 -0.78
CA GLY A 301 -103.73 -29.19 0.50
C GLY A 301 -103.44 -27.70 0.64
N ASP A 302 -104.49 -26.90 0.64
CA ASP A 302 -104.56 -25.44 0.85
C ASP A 302 -103.74 -24.91 2.05
N ALA A 303 -103.08 -23.75 1.88
CA ALA A 303 -103.49 -22.49 2.53
C ALA A 303 -102.39 -21.39 2.43
N ALA A 304 -102.80 -20.29 1.80
CA ALA A 304 -102.39 -18.89 1.92
C ALA A 304 -101.09 -18.49 2.67
N ALA A 305 -100.30 -17.73 1.91
CA ALA A 305 -99.58 -16.50 2.29
C ALA A 305 -98.47 -16.61 3.35
N GLU A 306 -97.23 -16.56 2.87
CA GLU A 306 -96.33 -15.43 3.18
C GLU A 306 -95.19 -15.38 2.16
N GLU A 307 -95.29 -14.42 1.23
CA GLU A 307 -94.11 -13.87 0.57
C GLU A 307 -93.29 -13.13 1.63
N GLN A 308 -92.13 -13.65 2.00
CA GLN A 308 -91.01 -12.84 2.45
C GLN A 308 -89.70 -13.64 2.49
N ASN A 309 -88.73 -13.18 1.71
CA ASN A 309 -87.29 -13.42 1.87
C ASN A 309 -86.84 -14.89 1.88
N VAL A 310 -86.96 -15.58 0.74
CA VAL A 310 -85.96 -16.60 0.42
C VAL A 310 -84.71 -15.83 -0.01
N LYS A 311 -83.76 -15.71 0.93
CA LYS A 311 -82.43 -15.22 0.65
C LYS A 311 -81.89 -15.93 -0.58
N GLU A 312 -81.56 -15.10 -1.55
CA GLU A 312 -80.90 -15.38 -2.81
C GLU A 312 -79.45 -15.81 -2.57
N ASP A 313 -79.21 -16.80 -1.70
CA ASP A 313 -77.86 -17.22 -1.31
C ASP A 313 -77.76 -18.75 -1.30
N THR A 314 -78.21 -19.42 -2.37
CA THR A 314 -77.79 -20.81 -2.63
C THR A 314 -76.70 -20.78 -3.68
N GLU A 315 -75.45 -20.97 -3.23
CA GLU A 315 -74.29 -21.02 -4.11
C GLU A 315 -74.51 -22.04 -5.24
N PRO A 316 -74.05 -21.75 -6.47
CA PRO A 316 -74.29 -22.61 -7.63
C PRO A 316 -73.46 -23.89 -7.56
N VAL A 317 -74.00 -24.91 -6.89
CA VAL A 317 -73.34 -26.21 -6.61
C VAL A 317 -72.75 -26.83 -7.88
N ARG A 318 -73.48 -26.83 -9.00
CA ARG A 318 -73.07 -27.54 -10.21
C ARG A 318 -71.97 -26.85 -11.03
N LEU A 319 -71.94 -25.51 -11.01
CA LEU A 319 -70.87 -24.76 -11.67
C LEU A 319 -69.57 -24.87 -10.86
N TYR A 320 -69.67 -24.88 -9.53
CA TYR A 320 -68.55 -25.12 -8.64
C TYR A 320 -67.98 -26.53 -8.83
N GLU A 321 -68.83 -27.56 -8.93
CA GLU A 321 -68.40 -28.95 -9.23
C GLU A 321 -67.67 -29.08 -10.58
N LEU A 322 -68.13 -28.40 -11.63
CA LEU A 322 -67.49 -28.44 -12.96
C LEU A 322 -66.16 -27.67 -13.02
N LEU A 323 -65.99 -26.67 -12.17
CA LEU A 323 -64.76 -25.89 -12.06
C LEU A 323 -63.81 -26.44 -10.99
N TYR A 324 -64.24 -27.42 -10.20
CA TYR A 324 -63.43 -28.02 -9.14
C TYR A 324 -62.29 -28.84 -9.73
N GLU A 325 -61.05 -28.50 -9.36
CA GLU A 325 -59.84 -29.05 -9.98
C GLU A 325 -59.33 -30.34 -9.32
N GLY A 326 -59.91 -30.75 -8.18
CA GLY A 326 -59.47 -31.93 -7.44
C GLY A 326 -58.01 -31.84 -6.98
N ASP A 327 -57.35 -33.00 -6.88
CA ASP A 327 -55.96 -33.11 -6.39
C ASP A 327 -54.91 -32.61 -7.39
N TRP A 328 -55.29 -32.46 -8.67
CA TRP A 328 -54.41 -31.99 -9.76
C TRP A 328 -54.76 -30.56 -10.15
N THR A 329 -54.40 -29.62 -9.28
CA THR A 329 -54.63 -28.19 -9.54
C THR A 329 -53.90 -27.71 -10.80
N GLN A 330 -54.43 -26.68 -11.46
CA GLN A 330 -53.84 -26.12 -12.69
C GLN A 330 -52.38 -25.68 -12.50
N ALA A 331 -52.00 -25.27 -11.28
CA ALA A 331 -50.64 -24.91 -10.92
C ALA A 331 -49.70 -26.12 -10.91
N VAL A 332 -50.08 -27.22 -10.25
CA VAL A 332 -49.25 -28.45 -10.18
C VAL A 332 -49.02 -29.05 -11.56
N VAL A 333 -50.07 -29.08 -12.39
CA VAL A 333 -49.98 -29.58 -13.78
C VAL A 333 -49.10 -28.66 -14.63
N ARG A 334 -49.18 -27.34 -14.43
CA ARG A 334 -48.29 -26.37 -15.10
C ARG A 334 -46.84 -26.60 -14.71
N ASP A 335 -46.57 -26.79 -13.42
CA ASP A 335 -45.21 -27.01 -12.91
C ASP A 335 -44.60 -28.28 -13.51
N LEU A 336 -45.37 -29.36 -13.63
CA LEU A 336 -44.93 -30.60 -14.28
C LEU A 336 -44.71 -30.47 -15.79
N ALA A 337 -45.57 -29.71 -16.47
CA ALA A 337 -45.42 -29.44 -17.90
C ALA A 337 -44.21 -28.54 -18.20
N GLN A 338 -43.85 -27.65 -17.26
CA GLN A 338 -42.73 -26.70 -17.36
C GLN A 338 -41.42 -27.25 -16.77
N ALA A 339 -41.47 -28.33 -16.00
CA ALA A 339 -40.29 -28.96 -15.42
C ALA A 339 -39.28 -29.39 -16.49
N GLU A 340 -37.99 -29.26 -16.19
CA GLU A 340 -36.94 -29.66 -17.12
C GLU A 340 -36.95 -31.19 -17.31
N THR A 341 -37.14 -31.64 -18.56
CA THR A 341 -37.11 -33.06 -18.96
C THR A 341 -35.91 -33.85 -18.42
N LEU A 342 -34.71 -33.26 -18.36
CA LEU A 342 -33.52 -33.91 -17.80
C LEU A 342 -33.60 -34.05 -16.27
N GLY A 343 -34.10 -33.03 -15.59
CA GLY A 343 -34.39 -33.08 -14.14
C GLY A 343 -35.41 -34.17 -13.82
N LEU A 344 -36.46 -34.29 -14.62
CA LEU A 344 -37.50 -35.33 -14.45
C LEU A 344 -36.97 -36.76 -14.65
N MET A 345 -35.91 -36.94 -15.44
CA MET A 345 -35.23 -38.24 -15.58
C MET A 345 -34.34 -38.58 -14.39
N ASP A 346 -33.81 -37.57 -13.70
CA ASP A 346 -32.92 -37.71 -12.55
C ASP A 346 -33.67 -37.69 -11.21
N ASP A 347 -34.89 -37.18 -11.19
CA ASP A 347 -35.82 -37.28 -10.08
C ASP A 347 -36.51 -38.64 -10.10
N GLY A 348 -35.87 -39.63 -9.49
CA GLY A 348 -36.48 -40.92 -9.17
C GLY A 348 -37.60 -40.85 -8.12
N ALA A 349 -38.33 -39.73 -8.00
CA ALA A 349 -39.28 -39.46 -6.94
C ALA A 349 -40.65 -39.09 -7.50
N TYR A 350 -41.35 -40.07 -8.06
CA TYR A 350 -42.81 -40.07 -7.94
C TYR A 350 -43.12 -40.41 -6.49
N ALA A 351 -43.32 -39.40 -5.64
CA ALA A 351 -43.78 -39.55 -4.26
C ALA A 351 -45.27 -39.96 -4.25
N GLY A 352 -45.55 -41.15 -4.79
CA GLY A 352 -46.81 -41.84 -4.58
C GLY A 352 -46.66 -42.74 -3.36
N SER A 353 -47.22 -42.31 -2.23
CA SER A 353 -47.60 -43.11 -1.05
C SER A 353 -46.87 -44.44 -0.80
N SER A 354 -46.25 -44.50 0.38
CA SER A 354 -45.72 -45.67 1.09
C SER A 354 -44.21 -45.90 0.94
N GLU A 355 -43.65 -46.30 2.08
CA GLU A 355 -42.25 -46.56 2.33
C GLU A 355 -41.67 -47.58 1.33
N SER A 356 -40.36 -47.47 1.12
CA SER A 356 -39.51 -48.28 0.25
C SER A 356 -39.53 -47.87 -1.22
N GLU A 357 -38.38 -47.39 -1.72
CA GLU A 357 -37.71 -47.92 -2.91
C GLU A 357 -36.55 -47.02 -3.37
N THR A 358 -35.34 -47.55 -3.27
CA THR A 358 -34.36 -47.41 -4.33
C THR A 358 -34.88 -48.21 -5.53
N GLY A 359 -34.97 -47.57 -6.69
CA GLY A 359 -35.63 -48.09 -7.88
C GLY A 359 -35.30 -49.55 -8.20
N ILE A 360 -36.35 -50.32 -8.46
CA ILE A 360 -36.41 -51.75 -8.79
C ILE A 360 -35.38 -52.17 -9.87
N LEU A 361 -34.93 -51.25 -10.73
CA LEU A 361 -33.95 -51.53 -11.79
C LEU A 361 -32.50 -51.75 -11.32
N PHE A 362 -32.14 -51.43 -10.07
CA PHE A 362 -30.77 -51.58 -9.56
C PHE A 362 -30.62 -52.58 -8.41
N ARG A 363 -31.69 -53.33 -8.09
CA ARG A 363 -31.64 -54.41 -7.10
C ARG A 363 -31.15 -55.70 -7.75
N ILE A 364 -29.84 -55.79 -7.95
CA ILE A 364 -29.20 -57.01 -8.49
C ILE A 364 -29.59 -58.24 -7.65
N HIS A 365 -29.82 -58.09 -6.34
CA HIS A 365 -30.24 -59.18 -5.44
C HIS A 365 -31.62 -59.80 -5.75
N GLU A 366 -32.54 -59.06 -6.38
CA GLU A 366 -33.88 -59.57 -6.74
C GLU A 366 -33.88 -60.42 -8.02
N TYR A 367 -32.78 -60.41 -8.77
CA TYR A 367 -32.59 -61.24 -9.97
C TYR A 367 -31.76 -62.50 -9.70
N LEU A 368 -31.30 -62.70 -8.47
CA LEU A 368 -30.58 -63.93 -8.08
C LEU A 368 -31.55 -64.94 -7.46
N PRO A 369 -31.36 -66.25 -7.69
CA PRO A 369 -32.14 -67.28 -7.00
C PRO A 369 -31.96 -67.16 -5.47
N ASP A 370 -33.05 -67.29 -4.71
CA ASP A 370 -33.11 -67.22 -3.24
C ASP A 370 -31.94 -67.89 -2.48
N PRO A 371 -31.39 -69.06 -2.87
CA PRO A 371 -30.26 -69.65 -2.17
C PRO A 371 -28.92 -68.89 -2.31
N VAL A 372 -28.81 -67.92 -3.22
CA VAL A 372 -27.55 -67.19 -3.53
C VAL A 372 -27.51 -65.79 -2.92
N VAL A 373 -28.68 -65.22 -2.63
CA VAL A 373 -28.84 -63.88 -2.02
C VAL A 373 -28.00 -63.65 -0.76
N PRO A 374 -28.01 -64.53 0.27
CA PRO A 374 -27.26 -64.28 1.49
C PRO A 374 -25.73 -64.31 1.30
N TYR A 375 -25.22 -65.04 0.30
CA TYR A 375 -23.80 -65.07 -0.03
C TYR A 375 -23.37 -63.82 -0.82
N PHE A 376 -24.26 -63.31 -1.66
CA PHE A 376 -24.01 -62.08 -2.42
C PHE A 376 -23.99 -60.85 -1.50
N GLU A 377 -24.93 -60.74 -0.57
CA GLU A 377 -24.98 -59.65 0.41
C GLU A 377 -23.71 -59.63 1.27
N ALA A 378 -23.29 -60.79 1.81
CA ALA A 378 -22.04 -60.88 2.56
C ALA A 378 -20.79 -60.54 1.72
N GLY A 379 -20.79 -60.88 0.43
CA GLY A 379 -19.70 -60.54 -0.50
C GLY A 379 -19.62 -59.04 -0.80
N VAL A 380 -20.76 -58.36 -0.90
CA VAL A 380 -20.82 -56.91 -1.13
C VAL A 380 -20.40 -56.16 0.13
N ASP A 381 -20.84 -56.60 1.31
CA ASP A 381 -20.48 -55.96 2.58
C ASP A 381 -18.99 -56.09 2.90
N THR A 382 -18.39 -57.25 2.61
CA THR A 382 -16.94 -57.46 2.78
C THR A 382 -16.12 -56.65 1.77
N LEU A 383 -16.62 -56.48 0.54
CA LEU A 383 -15.99 -55.63 -0.47
C LEU A 383 -16.07 -54.14 -0.10
N LEU A 384 -17.21 -53.69 0.44
CA LEU A 384 -17.40 -52.32 0.94
C LEU A 384 -16.50 -52.03 2.15
N ASP A 385 -16.37 -52.96 3.09
CA ASP A 385 -15.44 -52.85 4.22
C ASP A 385 -13.98 -52.84 3.77
N LEU A 386 -13.64 -53.61 2.72
CA LEU A 386 -12.30 -53.61 2.12
C LEU A 386 -11.98 -52.27 1.42
N LEU A 387 -12.93 -51.72 0.67
CA LEU A 387 -12.76 -50.48 -0.10
C LEU A 387 -12.72 -49.23 0.81
N THR A 388 -13.46 -49.25 1.91
CA THR A 388 -13.38 -48.21 2.94
C THR A 388 -12.07 -48.29 3.72
N LYS A 389 -11.58 -49.49 4.07
CA LYS A 389 -10.25 -49.68 4.70
C LYS A 389 -9.07 -49.38 3.76
N ALA A 390 -9.25 -49.57 2.46
CA ALA A 390 -8.27 -49.21 1.43
C ALA A 390 -8.28 -47.69 1.09
N ASN A 391 -9.14 -46.90 1.75
CA ASN A 391 -9.28 -45.46 1.56
C ASN A 391 -9.59 -45.04 0.11
N VAL A 392 -10.19 -45.94 -0.67
CA VAL A 392 -10.59 -45.72 -2.07
C VAL A 392 -11.94 -45.01 -2.14
N ILE A 393 -12.78 -45.16 -1.12
CA ILE A 393 -14.09 -44.50 -1.00
C ILE A 393 -14.25 -44.01 0.43
N SER A 394 -14.38 -42.71 0.62
CA SER A 394 -14.72 -42.08 1.89
C SER A 394 -16.16 -41.57 1.82
N ASP A 395 -17.05 -42.16 2.62
CA ASP A 395 -18.45 -41.77 2.83
C ASP A 395 -19.31 -41.57 1.57
N VAL A 396 -20.13 -42.57 1.24
CA VAL A 396 -21.29 -42.37 0.36
C VAL A 396 -22.40 -41.70 1.17
N LYS A 397 -22.29 -40.39 1.40
CA LYS A 397 -23.42 -39.56 1.81
C LYS A 397 -24.33 -39.35 0.60
N ARG A 398 -25.20 -40.32 0.30
CA ARG A 398 -26.37 -40.10 -0.57
C ARG A 398 -27.43 -39.35 0.21
N THR A 399 -27.22 -38.05 0.40
CA THR A 399 -28.31 -37.13 0.73
C THR A 399 -28.19 -35.94 -0.21
N ARG A 400 -29.03 -35.94 -1.26
CA ARG A 400 -29.29 -34.78 -2.11
C ARG A 400 -29.74 -33.63 -1.21
N LYS A 401 -28.99 -32.54 -1.18
CA LYS A 401 -29.52 -31.27 -0.68
C LYS A 401 -30.27 -30.65 -1.86
N SER A 402 -31.59 -30.68 -1.81
CA SER A 402 -32.45 -30.04 -2.80
C SER A 402 -32.24 -28.53 -2.74
N GLY A 403 -31.46 -28.01 -3.68
CA GLY A 403 -31.28 -26.57 -3.90
C GLY A 403 -30.94 -26.37 -5.38
N ASP A 404 -31.86 -25.67 -6.05
CA ASP A 404 -31.86 -25.06 -7.38
C ASP A 404 -30.73 -25.42 -8.38
N GLU A 405 -31.15 -25.83 -9.58
CA GLU A 405 -30.34 -25.95 -10.80
C GLU A 405 -29.06 -26.81 -10.63
N ALA A 406 -29.23 -28.08 -10.23
CA ALA A 406 -28.09 -28.90 -9.81
C ALA A 406 -27.27 -29.44 -11.00
N GLU A 407 -26.26 -28.67 -11.40
CA GLU A 407 -25.03 -29.23 -11.99
C GLU A 407 -24.54 -30.44 -11.16
N PRO A 408 -23.92 -31.44 -11.79
CA PRO A 408 -23.51 -32.65 -11.10
C PRO A 408 -22.40 -32.37 -10.06
N GLU A 409 -22.45 -33.08 -8.92
CA GLU A 409 -21.65 -32.80 -7.72
C GLU A 409 -20.12 -32.81 -7.97
N ASN A 410 -19.66 -33.65 -8.90
CA ASN A 410 -18.27 -33.73 -9.35
C ASN A 410 -17.79 -32.44 -10.03
N VAL A 411 -18.59 -31.82 -10.89
CA VAL A 411 -18.24 -30.54 -11.52
C VAL A 411 -18.31 -29.40 -10.52
N VAL A 412 -19.32 -29.39 -9.65
CA VAL A 412 -19.42 -28.37 -8.59
C VAL A 412 -18.22 -28.43 -7.65
N ALA A 413 -17.82 -29.63 -7.22
CA ALA A 413 -16.64 -29.82 -6.37
C ALA A 413 -15.34 -29.44 -7.09
N ALA A 414 -15.17 -29.84 -8.36
CA ALA A 414 -14.00 -29.48 -9.15
C ALA A 414 -13.91 -27.97 -9.41
N ARG A 415 -15.03 -27.31 -9.70
CA ARG A 415 -15.12 -25.87 -9.93
C ARG A 415 -14.84 -25.09 -8.64
N ALA A 416 -15.37 -25.54 -7.50
CA ALA A 416 -15.05 -24.96 -6.20
C ALA A 416 -13.55 -25.11 -5.87
N ALA A 417 -12.95 -26.28 -6.13
CA ALA A 417 -11.52 -26.51 -5.92
C ALA A 417 -10.66 -25.62 -6.83
N TYR A 418 -11.03 -25.45 -8.10
CA TYR A 418 -10.36 -24.55 -9.03
C TYR A 418 -10.48 -23.08 -8.59
N ASN A 419 -11.69 -22.60 -8.27
CA ASN A 419 -11.93 -21.22 -7.84
C ASN A 419 -11.17 -20.86 -6.54
N THR A 420 -11.09 -21.81 -5.60
CA THR A 420 -10.32 -21.62 -4.37
C THR A 420 -8.81 -21.57 -4.65
N ALA A 421 -8.29 -22.39 -5.56
CA ALA A 421 -6.88 -22.33 -5.97
C ALA A 421 -6.55 -21.06 -6.77
N SER A 422 -7.45 -20.62 -7.66
CA SER A 422 -7.29 -19.39 -8.44
C SER A 422 -7.25 -18.15 -7.55
N SER A 423 -8.14 -18.06 -6.56
CA SER A 423 -8.13 -16.94 -5.62
C SER A 423 -6.91 -16.95 -4.69
N ASP A 424 -6.44 -18.12 -4.25
CA ASP A 424 -5.16 -18.26 -3.53
C ASP A 424 -3.98 -17.76 -4.38
N LEU A 425 -3.91 -18.16 -5.65
CA LEU A 425 -2.87 -17.69 -6.58
C LEU A 425 -2.90 -16.17 -6.77
N GLU A 426 -4.08 -15.59 -6.99
CA GLU A 426 -4.22 -14.14 -7.16
C GLU A 426 -3.80 -13.38 -5.89
N SER A 427 -4.15 -13.88 -4.71
CA SER A 427 -3.74 -13.29 -3.43
C SER A 427 -2.22 -13.31 -3.22
N LYS A 428 -1.55 -14.41 -3.60
CA LYS A 428 -0.08 -14.55 -3.55
C LYS A 428 0.60 -13.66 -4.58
N ARG A 429 0.09 -13.59 -5.80
CA ARG A 429 0.59 -12.67 -6.84
C ARG A 429 0.47 -11.20 -6.43
N SER A 430 -0.65 -10.82 -5.82
CA SER A 430 -0.86 -9.46 -5.29
C SER A 430 0.11 -9.13 -4.16
N SER A 431 0.36 -10.09 -3.26
CA SER A 431 1.32 -9.95 -2.17
C SER A 431 2.76 -9.85 -2.68
N LEU A 432 3.13 -10.65 -3.68
CA LEU A 432 4.42 -10.58 -4.37
C LEU A 432 4.59 -9.24 -5.09
N ALA A 433 3.57 -8.76 -5.80
CA ALA A 433 3.62 -7.47 -6.48
C ALA A 433 3.81 -6.31 -5.48
N THR A 434 3.11 -6.37 -4.33
CA THR A 434 3.26 -5.38 -3.25
C THR A 434 4.68 -5.40 -2.70
N LYS A 435 5.24 -6.58 -2.38
CA LYS A 435 6.59 -6.74 -1.83
C LYS A 435 7.69 -6.37 -2.83
N ARG A 436 7.53 -6.68 -4.12
CA ARG A 436 8.43 -6.19 -5.18
C ARG A 436 8.36 -4.68 -5.33
N GLY A 437 7.19 -4.08 -5.13
CA GLY A 437 7.03 -2.62 -5.06
C GLY A 437 7.81 -1.99 -3.91
N GLU A 438 7.88 -2.64 -2.74
CA GLU A 438 8.66 -2.18 -1.58
C GLU A 438 10.18 -2.19 -1.82
N LEU A 439 10.68 -3.09 -2.67
CA LEU A 439 12.11 -3.16 -3.04
C LEU A 439 12.54 -2.05 -4.02
N ASN A 440 11.60 -1.59 -4.87
CA ASN A 440 11.87 -0.56 -5.87
C ASN A 440 11.80 0.84 -5.24
N LEU A 441 12.85 1.22 -4.51
CA LEU A 441 12.98 2.54 -3.90
C LEU A 441 13.49 3.58 -4.91
N ASN A 442 12.72 4.66 -5.08
CA ASN A 442 13.12 5.81 -5.90
C ASN A 442 14.17 6.68 -5.17
N PRO A 443 15.36 6.93 -5.77
CA PRO A 443 16.40 7.76 -5.14
C PRO A 443 15.99 9.22 -4.91
N GLU A 444 15.13 9.77 -5.78
CA GLU A 444 14.59 11.12 -5.65
C GLU A 444 13.74 11.31 -4.37
N GLN A 445 13.09 10.25 -3.91
CA GLN A 445 12.23 10.28 -2.73
C GLN A 445 12.95 9.82 -1.47
N TRP A 446 13.78 8.78 -1.56
CA TRP A 446 14.36 8.13 -0.39
C TRP A 446 15.81 8.51 -0.10
N GLY A 447 16.45 9.28 -0.98
CA GLY A 447 17.87 9.61 -0.89
C GLY A 447 18.74 8.59 -1.62
N ARG A 448 20.02 8.93 -1.78
CA ARG A 448 20.98 8.11 -2.56
C ARG A 448 21.23 6.75 -1.92
N GLU A 449 21.19 6.69 -0.60
CA GLU A 449 21.41 5.47 0.18
C GLU A 449 20.14 5.01 0.90
N SER A 450 18.98 5.52 0.47
CA SER A 450 17.67 5.29 1.11
C SER A 450 17.61 5.75 2.58
N GLU A 451 18.43 6.73 2.96
CA GLU A 451 18.55 7.24 4.33
C GLU A 451 17.23 7.80 4.89
N TRP A 452 16.39 8.35 4.02
CA TRP A 452 15.12 8.94 4.39
C TRP A 452 14.02 7.91 4.61
N LYS A 453 14.16 6.70 4.06
CA LYS A 453 13.17 5.62 4.21
C LYS A 453 13.02 5.19 5.67
N ALA A 454 14.09 5.28 6.45
CA ALA A 454 14.05 5.01 7.89
C ALA A 454 13.14 5.98 8.67
N LEU A 455 12.84 7.15 8.10
CA LEU A 455 11.99 8.17 8.71
C LEU A 455 10.54 8.14 8.19
N ASP A 456 10.20 7.26 7.25
CA ASP A 456 8.86 7.18 6.66
C ASP A 456 7.77 7.07 7.74
N GLN A 457 6.78 7.96 7.67
CA GLN A 457 5.65 8.12 8.61
C GLN A 457 6.03 8.36 10.08
N LYS A 458 7.28 8.69 10.41
CA LYS A 458 7.64 9.12 11.77
C LYS A 458 7.15 10.56 11.98
N CYS A 459 6.42 10.78 13.06
CA CYS A 459 5.88 12.09 13.40
C CYS A 459 6.61 12.70 14.58
N ILE A 460 6.83 14.01 14.51
CA ILE A 460 7.36 14.84 15.59
C ILE A 460 6.39 15.99 15.82
N SER A 461 6.26 16.43 17.07
CA SER A 461 5.37 17.53 17.43
C SER A 461 6.05 18.51 18.38
N LYS A 462 5.68 19.79 18.25
CA LYS A 462 6.14 20.84 19.16
C LYS A 462 5.05 21.87 19.38
N ASN A 463 4.88 22.24 20.65
CA ASN A 463 3.96 23.29 21.05
C ASN A 463 4.60 24.66 20.81
N MET A 464 3.93 25.52 20.04
CA MET A 464 4.39 26.88 19.74
C MET A 464 3.22 27.86 19.87
N GLY A 465 3.14 28.53 21.02
CA GLY A 465 2.10 29.51 21.32
C GLY A 465 0.73 28.84 21.53
N GLU A 466 -0.25 29.17 20.69
CA GLU A 466 -1.63 28.66 20.82
C GLU A 466 -1.88 27.34 20.10
N TYR A 467 -0.92 26.88 19.28
CA TYR A 467 -1.04 25.68 18.47
C TYR A 467 0.12 24.71 18.72
N THR A 468 -0.17 23.42 18.63
CA THR A 468 0.82 22.35 18.52
C THR A 468 0.95 21.97 17.06
N TYR A 469 2.15 22.09 16.51
CA TYR A 469 2.45 21.69 15.15
C TYR A 469 2.95 20.25 15.15
N GLU A 470 2.39 19.43 14.28
CA GLU A 470 2.79 18.04 14.06
C GLU A 470 3.33 17.91 12.63
N PHE A 471 4.53 17.39 12.50
CA PHE A 471 5.21 17.12 11.23
C PHE A 471 5.49 15.63 11.12
N CYS A 472 4.96 14.97 10.10
CA CYS A 472 5.28 13.59 9.76
C CYS A 472 6.16 13.54 8.50
N PHE A 473 7.33 12.94 8.61
CA PHE A 473 8.24 12.72 7.48
C PHE A 473 7.53 11.89 6.39
N PHE A 474 7.50 12.39 5.15
CA PHE A 474 6.78 11.80 4.00
C PHE A 474 5.28 11.56 4.20
N GLY A 475 4.70 12.07 5.30
CA GLY A 475 3.29 11.99 5.62
C GLY A 475 2.59 13.32 5.39
N ASN A 476 1.92 13.80 6.43
CA ASN A 476 1.24 15.09 6.45
C ASN A 476 1.77 16.00 7.56
N THR A 477 1.48 17.29 7.40
CA THR A 477 1.70 18.31 8.41
C THR A 477 0.38 18.82 8.94
N LYS A 478 0.28 19.03 10.25
CA LYS A 478 -0.96 19.42 10.92
C LYS A 478 -0.70 20.51 11.95
N GLN A 479 -1.70 21.36 12.12
CA GLN A 479 -1.79 22.35 13.17
C GLN A 479 -2.93 21.95 14.10
N VAL A 480 -2.63 21.71 15.37
CA VAL A 480 -3.60 21.29 16.39
C VAL A 480 -3.79 22.42 17.40
N PRO A 481 -4.99 22.98 17.57
CA PRO A 481 -5.23 24.04 18.56
C PRO A 481 -5.15 23.48 19.99
N ASN A 482 -4.41 24.16 20.88
CA ASN A 482 -4.20 23.70 22.26
C ASN A 482 -5.47 23.79 23.12
N LYS A 483 -6.37 24.72 22.81
CA LYS A 483 -7.60 25.00 23.57
C LYS A 483 -8.80 24.14 23.15
N GLY A 484 -8.56 23.06 22.39
CA GLY A 484 -9.62 22.22 21.83
C GLY A 484 -10.18 22.81 20.52
N GLY A 485 -10.36 21.95 19.52
CA GLY A 485 -10.80 22.34 18.18
C GLY A 485 -10.40 21.29 17.14
N MET A 486 -10.83 21.47 15.89
CA MET A 486 -10.46 20.59 14.79
C MET A 486 -9.01 20.86 14.35
N SER A 487 -8.21 19.80 14.18
CA SER A 487 -6.86 19.93 13.61
C SER A 487 -6.93 20.37 12.16
N VAL A 488 -6.08 21.31 11.77
CA VAL A 488 -6.01 21.82 10.40
C VAL A 488 -4.84 21.18 9.66
N GLY A 489 -5.11 20.60 8.49
CA GLY A 489 -4.06 20.05 7.62
C GLY A 489 -3.28 21.15 6.92
N LEU A 490 -1.97 21.20 7.12
CA LEU A 490 -1.07 22.19 6.51
C LEU A 490 -0.45 21.71 5.18
N GLY A 491 -0.53 20.40 4.88
CA GLY A 491 -0.06 19.82 3.63
C GLY A 491 0.23 18.32 3.74
N ARG A 492 0.46 17.69 2.58
CA ARG A 492 0.96 16.33 2.40
C ARG A 492 2.24 16.39 1.57
N PHE A 493 3.19 15.50 1.85
CA PHE A 493 4.44 15.44 1.11
C PHE A 493 4.20 15.34 -0.40
N ASN A 494 4.85 16.20 -1.17
CA ASN A 494 4.84 16.16 -2.63
C ASN A 494 6.23 15.79 -3.18
N ARG A 495 7.24 16.62 -2.91
CA ARG A 495 8.59 16.46 -3.46
C ARG A 495 9.67 17.19 -2.64
N PHE A 496 10.92 16.88 -2.91
CA PHE A 496 12.04 17.77 -2.56
C PHE A 496 12.04 18.99 -3.48
N GLU A 497 12.32 20.16 -2.92
CA GLU A 497 12.34 21.42 -3.65
C GLU A 497 13.63 22.17 -3.31
N PRO A 498 14.75 21.92 -4.01
CA PRO A 498 16.03 22.57 -3.69
C PRO A 498 15.95 24.09 -3.81
N VAL A 499 16.78 24.80 -3.05
CA VAL A 499 16.85 26.28 -3.07
C VAL A 499 17.26 26.79 -4.45
N ASN A 500 18.18 26.08 -5.11
CA ASN A 500 18.61 26.36 -6.46
C ASN A 500 18.13 25.23 -7.39
N THR A 501 17.36 25.58 -8.41
CA THR A 501 16.79 24.64 -9.40
C THR A 501 17.84 23.94 -10.27
N SER A 502 19.09 24.38 -10.22
CA SER A 502 20.22 23.72 -10.91
C SER A 502 20.78 22.53 -10.15
N LEU A 503 20.39 22.31 -8.88
CA LEU A 503 20.87 21.20 -8.06
C LEU A 503 20.19 19.89 -8.46
N THR A 504 20.98 18.84 -8.55
CA THR A 504 20.53 17.49 -8.90
C THR A 504 20.53 16.58 -7.68
N VAL A 505 19.96 15.38 -7.79
CA VAL A 505 19.95 14.34 -6.73
C VAL A 505 21.37 13.97 -6.27
N SER A 506 22.39 14.22 -7.10
CA SER A 506 23.79 14.02 -6.73
C SER A 506 24.28 15.03 -5.71
N ASP A 507 23.67 16.21 -5.63
CA ASP A 507 24.09 17.29 -4.74
C ASP A 507 23.44 17.16 -3.37
N ASP A 508 24.24 17.28 -2.31
CA ASP A 508 23.76 17.15 -0.94
C ASP A 508 22.70 18.19 -0.55
N ALA A 509 22.88 19.41 -1.09
CA ALA A 509 21.96 20.52 -0.88
C ALA A 509 20.55 20.26 -1.46
N PHE A 510 20.39 19.24 -2.32
CA PHE A 510 19.10 18.86 -2.88
C PHE A 510 18.09 18.45 -1.79
N PHE A 511 18.55 17.70 -0.78
CA PHE A 511 17.70 17.15 0.27
C PHE A 511 17.45 18.10 1.45
N HIS A 512 17.91 19.34 1.36
CA HIS A 512 17.77 20.33 2.44
C HIS A 512 16.35 20.87 2.60
N ARG A 513 15.49 20.74 1.58
CA ARG A 513 14.16 21.33 1.61
C ARG A 513 13.10 20.43 0.97
N GLN A 514 12.00 20.24 1.68
CA GLN A 514 10.83 19.50 1.23
C GLN A 514 9.60 20.39 1.10
N MET A 515 8.75 20.08 0.13
CA MET A 515 7.48 20.77 -0.11
C MET A 515 6.31 19.85 0.22
N TYR A 516 5.42 20.36 1.08
CA TYR A 516 4.17 19.72 1.46
C TYR A 516 3.00 20.58 0.98
N ASP A 517 2.22 20.08 0.04
CA ASP A 517 1.10 20.79 -0.58
C ASP A 517 -0.24 20.08 -0.40
N LYS A 518 -1.31 20.58 -1.03
CA LYS A 518 -2.67 20.00 -0.94
C LYS A 518 -3.18 19.87 0.50
N GLY A 519 -2.85 20.87 1.33
CA GLY A 519 -3.43 21.02 2.67
C GLY A 519 -4.87 21.49 2.63
N GLN A 520 -5.45 21.70 3.81
CA GLN A 520 -6.82 22.18 3.93
C GLN A 520 -6.97 23.57 3.29
N ARG A 521 -8.05 23.78 2.53
CA ARG A 521 -8.31 25.04 1.82
C ARG A 521 -8.43 26.21 2.79
N CYS A 522 -7.67 27.25 2.52
CA CYS A 522 -7.72 28.52 3.24
C CYS A 522 -8.96 29.33 2.84
N TRP A 523 -9.68 29.91 3.80
CA TRP A 523 -10.91 30.68 3.57
C TRP A 523 -10.76 31.84 2.56
N ASN A 524 -9.56 32.42 2.46
CA ASN A 524 -9.27 33.50 1.52
C ASN A 524 -7.84 33.37 0.96
N GLY A 525 -7.47 32.17 0.54
CA GLY A 525 -6.13 31.87 0.05
C GLY A 525 -6.06 30.54 -0.69
N PRO A 526 -4.89 30.15 -1.21
CA PRO A 526 -4.68 28.85 -1.82
C PRO A 526 -4.89 27.71 -0.80
N GLU A 527 -4.79 26.47 -1.27
CA GLU A 527 -4.64 25.34 -0.35
C GLU A 527 -3.43 25.57 0.55
N ARG A 528 -3.56 25.25 1.84
CA ARG A 528 -2.45 25.41 2.78
C ARG A 528 -1.26 24.56 2.31
N SER A 529 -0.07 25.12 2.41
CA SER A 529 1.18 24.43 2.10
C SER A 529 2.22 24.70 3.18
N SER A 530 3.19 23.80 3.29
CA SER A 530 4.30 23.90 4.23
C SER A 530 5.63 23.58 3.54
N ILE A 531 6.58 24.49 3.70
CA ILE A 531 7.96 24.33 3.25
C ILE A 531 8.79 23.93 4.47
N VAL A 532 9.45 22.79 4.39
CA VAL A 532 10.23 22.22 5.49
C VAL A 532 11.70 22.28 5.15
N GLU A 533 12.46 23.03 5.95
CA GLU A 533 13.92 23.19 5.83
C GLU A 533 14.61 22.35 6.89
N PHE A 534 15.52 21.48 6.45
CA PHE A 534 16.28 20.59 7.32
C PHE A 534 17.63 21.18 7.70
N THR A 535 17.99 20.97 8.96
CA THR A 535 19.30 21.30 9.53
C THR A 535 19.91 20.06 10.15
N CYS A 536 21.23 19.94 10.08
CA CYS A 536 21.93 18.80 10.68
C CYS A 536 21.87 18.89 12.21
N GLY A 537 21.36 17.83 12.84
CA GLY A 537 21.36 17.65 14.28
C GLY A 537 21.36 16.19 14.69
N THR A 538 21.38 15.92 15.99
CA THR A 538 21.46 14.55 16.54
C THR A 538 20.09 13.89 16.66
N GLU A 539 19.02 14.67 16.77
CA GLU A 539 17.66 14.20 17.00
C GLU A 539 16.71 14.75 15.93
N ASN A 540 15.59 14.04 15.70
CA ASN A 540 14.53 14.55 14.86
C ASN A 540 13.64 15.46 15.71
N GLU A 541 13.77 16.78 15.53
CA GLU A 541 12.98 17.75 16.29
C GLU A 541 12.54 18.93 15.43
N LEU A 542 11.35 19.45 15.73
CA LEU A 542 10.83 20.66 15.12
C LEU A 542 11.47 21.85 15.84
N LEU A 543 12.25 22.67 15.15
CA LEU A 543 12.94 23.81 15.75
C LEU A 543 12.02 25.01 15.82
N ASP A 544 11.47 25.42 14.68
CA ASP A 544 10.67 26.63 14.53
C ASP A 544 9.59 26.47 13.46
N VAL A 545 8.45 27.12 13.64
CA VAL A 545 7.34 27.16 12.68
C VAL A 545 6.80 28.57 12.63
N PHE A 546 6.79 29.17 11.45
CA PHE A 546 6.18 30.47 11.23
C PHE A 546 5.41 30.52 9.91
N GLU A 547 4.34 31.32 9.89
CA GLU A 547 3.55 31.58 8.69
C GLU A 547 4.25 32.70 7.89
N ALA A 548 4.94 32.32 6.82
CA ALA A 548 5.74 33.25 6.02
C ALA A 548 4.85 34.10 5.10
N GLU A 549 3.85 33.45 4.51
CA GLU A 549 2.80 34.08 3.71
C GLU A 549 1.46 33.47 4.11
N LYS A 550 0.36 34.11 3.70
CA LYS A 550 -0.98 33.66 4.04
C LYS A 550 -1.20 32.21 3.60
N CYS A 551 -1.42 31.32 4.58
CA CYS A 551 -1.60 29.89 4.36
C CYS A 551 -0.37 29.16 3.77
N ILE A 552 0.82 29.74 3.86
CA ILE A 552 2.11 29.11 3.53
C ILE A 552 3.01 29.13 4.79
N TYR A 553 3.27 27.95 5.33
CA TYR A 553 4.05 27.77 6.54
C TYR A 553 5.50 27.41 6.21
N LYS A 554 6.46 27.97 6.96
CA LYS A 554 7.86 27.54 6.92
C LYS A 554 8.20 26.86 8.23
N MET A 555 8.72 25.64 8.14
CA MET A 555 9.13 24.83 9.28
C MET A 555 10.63 24.57 9.21
N LYS A 556 11.35 24.79 10.32
CA LYS A 556 12.74 24.39 10.47
C LYS A 556 12.79 23.12 11.29
N VAL A 557 13.38 22.07 10.74
CA VAL A 557 13.49 20.75 11.37
C VAL A 557 14.95 20.37 11.51
N SER A 558 15.32 19.86 12.67
CA SER A 558 16.62 19.23 12.90
C SER A 558 16.48 17.74 12.59
N THR A 559 17.41 17.18 11.82
CA THR A 559 17.43 15.73 11.55
C THR A 559 18.86 15.23 11.33
N PRO A 560 19.22 14.04 11.85
CA PRO A 560 20.48 13.39 11.54
C PRO A 560 20.55 12.90 10.08
N ALA A 561 19.42 12.72 9.38
CA ALA A 561 19.40 12.18 8.02
C ALA A 561 20.21 13.01 7.00
N ILE A 562 20.39 14.31 7.28
CA ILE A 562 21.13 15.25 6.42
C ILE A 562 22.59 15.47 6.86
N CYS A 563 23.00 14.89 7.98
CA CYS A 563 24.35 15.03 8.50
C CYS A 563 25.31 14.12 7.72
N LEU A 564 26.12 14.72 6.85
CA LEU A 564 27.14 14.02 6.10
C LEU A 564 28.45 13.88 6.89
N PRO A 565 29.22 12.80 6.69
CA PRO A 565 30.52 12.63 7.31
C PRO A 565 31.47 13.75 6.87
N LEU A 566 32.33 14.21 7.78
CA LEU A 566 33.22 15.35 7.54
C LEU A 566 34.28 15.08 6.46
N GLU A 567 34.61 13.81 6.19
CA GLU A 567 35.60 13.44 5.17
C GLU A 567 35.12 13.73 3.74
N GLU A 568 33.81 13.70 3.49
CA GLU A 568 33.24 13.88 2.14
C GLU A 568 33.22 15.36 1.69
N ARG A 569 33.31 16.33 2.61
CA ARG A 569 33.32 17.76 2.25
C ARG A 569 34.61 18.20 1.55
N HIS A 570 35.74 17.54 1.82
CA HIS A 570 37.03 17.87 1.19
C HIS A 570 37.17 17.30 -0.22
N ALA A 571 36.35 16.33 -0.63
CA ALA A 571 36.35 15.80 -2.00
C ALA A 571 35.59 16.71 -2.99
N ASN A 572 34.51 17.36 -2.53
CA ASN A 572 33.69 18.26 -3.36
C ASN A 572 34.11 19.74 -3.28
N ALA A 573 34.96 20.11 -2.34
CA ALA A 573 35.55 21.45 -2.24
C ALA A 573 37.00 21.45 -2.78
N LYS A 574 37.20 21.06 -4.05
CA LYS A 574 38.36 21.58 -4.78
C LYS A 574 38.04 23.03 -5.14
N PRO A 575 38.80 24.03 -4.65
CA PRO A 575 38.64 25.39 -5.13
C PRO A 575 38.96 25.38 -6.62
N LYS A 576 38.12 26.03 -7.41
CA LYS A 576 38.53 26.50 -8.73
C LYS A 576 39.58 27.58 -8.45
N ASP A 577 40.84 27.26 -8.70
CA ASP A 577 41.89 28.25 -8.81
C ASP A 577 41.51 29.17 -9.99
N GLU A 578 40.90 30.31 -9.67
CA GLU A 578 40.75 31.41 -10.62
C GLU A 578 42.05 32.22 -10.58
N LEU A 579 42.82 32.04 -11.66
CA LEU A 579 44.04 32.77 -12.03
C LEU A 579 43.75 34.22 -12.39
#